data_AF-A0A7U9XGB5-F1
#
_entry.id   AF-A0A7U9XGB5-F1
#
_cell.length_a   1.000
_cell.length_b   1.000
_cell.length_c   1.000
_cell.angle_alpha   90.00
_cell.angle_beta   90.00
_cell.angle_gamma   90.00
#
_symmetry.space_group_name_H-M   'P 1'
#
loop_
_entity.id
_entity.type
_entity.pdbx_description
1 polymer ?
#
loop_
_entity_poly.entity_id
_entity_poly.type
_entity_poly.pdbx_seq_one_letter_code
_entity_poly.pdbx_strand_id
1 'polypeptide(L)'
;MLYGTIDYKDEKYIYRLEDDMLYMEEIESLGKGWMVSGWLSNPPNFEDDYLKGINAENGNEVLFKTYPGNAGVKNTQIRIRVQYYIEFQKNATISKLSFMGDEINYIYNIAQGIESYGFTEEGTASCKTKSFEETTSPTEYFNVENKEVGIYFAIYRGINFQSCHPLNLYGVSQKMGW
;
A
#
# COMPACT_ATOMS: atom_id res chain seq x y z
N MET A 1 -6.43 -8.70 1.56
CA MET A 1 -7.00 -9.01 0.24
C MET A 1 -8.08 -7.99 -0.02
N LEU A 2 -7.95 -7.16 -1.07
CA LEU A 2 -8.92 -6.10 -1.37
C LEU A 2 -9.88 -6.64 -2.44
N TYR A 3 -11.19 -6.47 -2.25
CA TYR A 3 -12.18 -6.97 -3.20
C TYR A 3 -13.38 -6.02 -3.31
N GLY A 4 -14.11 -6.11 -4.41
CA GLY A 4 -15.19 -5.17 -4.66
C GLY A 4 -15.72 -5.20 -6.07
N THR A 5 -16.18 -4.05 -6.57
CA THR A 5 -16.71 -3.92 -7.93
C THR A 5 -15.95 -2.87 -8.75
N ILE A 6 -15.75 -3.11 -10.04
CA ILE A 6 -15.21 -2.15 -11.01
C ILE A 6 -16.25 -1.96 -12.11
N ASP A 7 -16.48 -0.71 -12.50
CA ASP A 7 -17.26 -0.35 -13.70
C ASP A 7 -16.26 -0.02 -14.82
N TYR A 8 -16.32 -0.74 -15.95
CA TYR A 8 -15.42 -0.53 -17.09
C TYR A 8 -16.14 -0.77 -18.41
N LYS A 9 -16.14 0.23 -19.31
CA LYS A 9 -16.76 0.17 -20.65
C LYS A 9 -18.17 -0.45 -20.64
N ASP A 10 -19.04 0.11 -19.79
CA ASP A 10 -20.44 -0.30 -19.59
C ASP A 10 -20.65 -1.69 -18.97
N GLU A 11 -19.58 -2.43 -18.67
CA GLU A 11 -19.63 -3.71 -17.97
C GLU A 11 -19.29 -3.56 -16.49
N LYS A 12 -19.88 -4.42 -15.66
CA LYS A 12 -19.60 -4.50 -14.22
C LYS A 12 -18.84 -5.75 -13.89
N TYR A 13 -17.78 -5.59 -13.11
CA TYR A 13 -16.91 -6.67 -12.69
C TYR A 13 -16.89 -6.78 -11.18
N ILE A 14 -16.88 -8.01 -10.66
CA ILE A 14 -16.29 -8.24 -9.34
C ILE A 14 -14.77 -8.26 -9.51
N TYR A 15 -14.07 -7.70 -8.53
CA TYR A 15 -12.61 -7.76 -8.50
C TYR A 15 -12.08 -8.32 -7.19
N ARG A 16 -10.87 -8.86 -7.27
CA ARG A 16 -10.02 -9.21 -6.14
C ARG A 16 -8.59 -8.84 -6.47
N LEU A 17 -7.94 -8.11 -5.56
CA LEU A 17 -6.52 -7.81 -5.60
C LEU A 17 -5.78 -8.77 -4.65
N GLU A 18 -4.86 -9.54 -5.22
CA GLU A 18 -3.91 -10.37 -4.48
C GLU A 18 -2.50 -10.04 -4.98
N ASP A 19 -1.61 -9.70 -4.04
CA ASP A 19 -0.27 -9.17 -4.32
C ASP A 19 -0.33 -7.97 -5.29
N ASP A 20 0.23 -8.12 -6.49
CA ASP A 20 0.25 -7.11 -7.56
C ASP A 20 -0.71 -7.45 -8.72
N MET A 21 -1.59 -8.43 -8.54
CA MET A 21 -2.51 -8.91 -9.56
C MET A 21 -3.97 -8.59 -9.22
N LEU A 22 -4.61 -7.82 -10.10
CA LEU A 22 -6.03 -7.54 -10.09
C LEU A 22 -6.75 -8.58 -10.95
N TYR A 23 -7.58 -9.37 -10.28
CA TYR A 23 -8.44 -10.36 -10.89
C TYR A 23 -9.82 -9.77 -11.05
N MET A 24 -10.40 -9.84 -12.26
CA MET A 24 -11.74 -9.33 -12.55
C MET A 24 -12.58 -10.40 -13.23
N GLU A 25 -13.84 -10.48 -12.85
CA GLU A 25 -14.83 -11.36 -13.47
C GLU A 25 -16.13 -10.60 -13.68
N GLU A 26 -16.68 -10.66 -14.88
CA GLU A 26 -17.88 -9.92 -15.26
C GLU A 26 -19.07 -10.47 -14.48
N ILE A 27 -19.82 -9.61 -13.80
CA ILE A 27 -20.94 -9.99 -12.94
C ILE A 27 -22.00 -10.76 -13.74
N GLU A 28 -22.29 -10.32 -14.97
CA GLU A 28 -23.29 -10.97 -15.81
C GLU A 28 -22.87 -12.36 -16.30
N SER A 29 -21.57 -12.67 -16.28
CA SER A 29 -21.01 -13.97 -16.67
C SER A 29 -20.99 -15.00 -15.53
N LEU A 30 -21.17 -14.55 -14.28
CA LEU A 30 -21.09 -15.39 -13.09
C LEU A 30 -22.08 -16.56 -13.15
N GLY A 31 -21.58 -17.77 -12.92
CA GLY A 31 -22.38 -19.00 -12.88
C GLY A 31 -22.87 -19.50 -14.25
N LYS A 32 -22.59 -18.78 -15.34
CA LYS A 32 -23.01 -19.20 -16.68
C LYS A 32 -22.05 -20.18 -17.35
N GLY A 33 -20.82 -20.31 -16.84
CA GLY A 33 -19.86 -21.35 -17.27
C GLY A 33 -19.32 -21.22 -18.69
N TRP A 34 -19.71 -20.19 -19.44
CA TRP A 34 -19.15 -19.86 -20.75
C TRP A 34 -18.28 -18.60 -20.66
N MET A 35 -17.14 -18.66 -21.35
CA MET A 35 -16.15 -17.59 -21.40
C MET A 35 -16.75 -16.37 -22.12
N VAL A 36 -16.43 -15.16 -21.66
CA VAL A 36 -16.71 -13.94 -22.42
C VAL A 36 -15.92 -14.01 -23.72
N SER A 37 -16.56 -14.48 -24.79
CA SER A 37 -15.94 -14.85 -26.08
C SER A 37 -15.17 -13.71 -26.74
N GLY A 38 -15.47 -12.46 -26.38
CA GLY A 38 -14.82 -11.27 -26.91
C GLY A 38 -13.35 -11.14 -26.47
N TRP A 39 -13.04 -11.40 -25.20
CA TRP A 39 -11.73 -11.09 -24.60
C TRP A 39 -10.64 -12.13 -24.90
N LEU A 40 -10.99 -13.37 -25.24
CA LEU A 40 -10.02 -14.35 -25.71
C LEU A 40 -9.53 -14.06 -27.13
N SER A 41 -10.43 -13.49 -27.94
CA SER A 41 -10.14 -13.12 -29.33
C SER A 41 -9.48 -11.75 -29.40
N ASN A 42 -9.80 -10.85 -28.45
CA ASN A 42 -9.23 -9.53 -28.35
C ASN A 42 -9.15 -9.10 -26.88
N PRO A 43 -8.06 -9.42 -26.15
CA PRO A 43 -7.93 -9.09 -24.74
C PRO A 43 -8.03 -7.58 -24.51
N PRO A 44 -8.55 -7.15 -23.35
CA PRO A 44 -8.66 -5.73 -23.07
C PRO A 44 -7.28 -5.11 -23.05
N ASN A 45 -7.12 -4.09 -23.88
CA ASN A 45 -6.07 -3.11 -23.70
C ASN A 45 -6.61 -2.01 -22.77
N PHE A 46 -6.04 -1.94 -21.58
CA PHE A 46 -6.36 -0.91 -20.60
C PHE A 46 -5.48 0.31 -20.90
N GLU A 47 -5.92 1.11 -21.87
CA GLU A 47 -5.26 2.37 -22.25
C GLU A 47 -5.56 3.51 -21.26
N ASP A 48 -6.63 3.38 -20.47
CA ASP A 48 -6.95 4.35 -19.43
C ASP A 48 -5.90 4.33 -18.33
N ASP A 49 -5.52 5.53 -17.87
CA ASP A 49 -4.48 5.68 -16.85
C ASP A 49 -4.81 4.98 -15.52
N TYR A 50 -6.10 4.79 -15.22
CA TYR A 50 -6.57 4.20 -13.98
C TYR A 50 -7.86 3.40 -14.19
N LEU A 51 -7.98 2.29 -13.46
CA LEU A 51 -9.26 1.60 -13.25
C LEU A 51 -9.90 2.06 -11.94
N LYS A 52 -11.20 2.32 -11.98
CA LYS A 52 -11.96 2.80 -10.83
C LYS A 52 -12.89 1.71 -10.29
N GLY A 53 -12.81 1.46 -9.00
CA GLY A 53 -13.64 0.49 -8.31
C GLY A 53 -14.16 0.98 -6.96
N ILE A 54 -14.95 0.13 -6.32
CA ILE A 54 -15.53 0.32 -4.99
C ILE A 54 -15.14 -0.89 -4.15
N ASN A 55 -14.50 -0.66 -3.00
CA ASN A 55 -14.21 -1.70 -2.02
C ASN A 55 -15.53 -2.18 -1.38
N ALA A 56 -15.79 -3.49 -1.42
CA ALA A 56 -17.01 -4.06 -0.85
C ALA A 56 -17.05 -4.06 0.69
N GLU A 57 -15.91 -4.02 1.37
CA GLU A 57 -15.86 -4.07 2.84
C GLU A 57 -16.33 -2.75 3.48
N ASN A 58 -15.93 -1.62 2.91
CA ASN A 58 -16.15 -0.29 3.49
C ASN A 58 -16.85 0.69 2.54
N GLY A 59 -17.07 0.30 1.28
CA GLY A 59 -17.69 1.13 0.26
C GLY A 59 -16.83 2.29 -0.22
N ASN A 60 -15.52 2.30 0.05
CA ASN A 60 -14.60 3.33 -0.40
C ASN A 60 -14.31 3.22 -1.90
N GLU A 61 -14.05 4.36 -2.54
CA GLU A 61 -13.58 4.38 -3.92
C GLU A 61 -12.11 3.93 -3.98
N VAL A 62 -11.75 3.17 -5.01
CA VAL A 62 -10.38 2.70 -5.23
C VAL A 62 -9.97 3.01 -6.67
N LEU A 63 -8.80 3.62 -6.85
CA LEU A 63 -8.16 3.80 -8.16
C LEU A 63 -6.96 2.87 -8.29
N PHE A 64 -6.91 2.07 -9.34
CA PHE A 64 -5.80 1.16 -9.65
C PHE A 64 -4.98 1.73 -10.82
N LYS A 65 -3.67 1.93 -10.62
CA LYS A 65 -2.73 2.21 -11.73
C LYS A 65 -2.26 0.88 -12.31
N THR A 66 -2.69 0.57 -13.53
CA THR A 66 -2.31 -0.67 -14.21
C THR A 66 -0.94 -0.54 -14.88
N TYR A 67 -0.26 -1.67 -15.13
CA TYR A 67 0.85 -1.67 -16.09
C TYR A 67 0.29 -1.52 -17.51
N PRO A 68 0.92 -0.72 -18.38
CA PRO A 68 0.48 -0.58 -19.76
C PRO A 68 0.62 -1.91 -20.51
N GLY A 69 -0.38 -2.23 -21.34
CA GLY A 69 -0.40 -3.42 -22.19
C GLY A 69 -1.66 -4.27 -22.06
N ASN A 70 -1.66 -5.42 -22.75
CA ASN A 70 -2.79 -6.33 -22.77
C ASN A 70 -2.96 -7.04 -21.43
N ALA A 71 -4.20 -7.10 -20.94
CA ALA A 71 -4.53 -7.94 -19.81
C ALA A 71 -4.44 -9.43 -20.18
N GLY A 72 -4.01 -10.24 -19.22
CA GLY A 72 -4.09 -11.68 -19.33
C GLY A 72 -5.53 -12.15 -19.13
N VAL A 73 -5.95 -13.18 -19.84
CA VAL A 73 -7.25 -13.83 -19.63
C VAL A 73 -7.00 -15.30 -19.31
N LYS A 74 -7.58 -15.79 -18.22
CA LYS A 74 -7.58 -17.22 -17.89
C LYS A 74 -8.97 -17.64 -17.43
N ASN A 75 -9.58 -18.57 -18.16
CA ASN A 75 -10.98 -18.97 -17.97
C ASN A 75 -11.92 -17.75 -18.10
N THR A 76 -12.76 -17.48 -17.10
CA THR A 76 -13.68 -16.33 -17.01
C THR A 76 -13.04 -15.09 -16.37
N GLN A 77 -11.76 -15.17 -15.99
CA GLN A 77 -11.10 -14.16 -15.17
C GLN A 77 -10.07 -13.36 -15.98
N ILE A 78 -10.27 -12.04 -16.01
CA ILE A 78 -9.30 -11.06 -16.48
C ILE A 78 -8.25 -10.85 -15.39
N ARG A 79 -6.99 -10.73 -15.80
CA ARG A 79 -5.83 -10.61 -14.92
C ARG A 79 -4.99 -9.43 -15.37
N ILE A 80 -4.87 -8.44 -14.49
CA ILE A 80 -4.17 -7.20 -14.77
C ILE A 80 -3.13 -6.99 -13.70
N ARG A 81 -1.90 -6.72 -14.11
CA ARG A 81 -0.87 -6.33 -13.16
C ARG A 81 -1.07 -4.88 -12.77
N VAL A 82 -1.01 -4.58 -11.48
CA VAL A 82 -1.19 -3.25 -10.91
C VAL A 82 0.16 -2.74 -10.40
N GLN A 83 0.49 -1.50 -10.71
CA GLN A 83 1.67 -0.80 -10.18
C GLN A 83 1.44 -0.38 -8.73
N TYR A 84 0.30 0.26 -8.48
CA TYR A 84 -0.16 0.68 -7.16
C TYR A 84 -1.68 0.93 -7.21
N TYR A 85 -2.31 1.00 -6.03
CA TYR A 85 -3.70 1.43 -5.90
C TYR A 85 -3.82 2.52 -4.82
N ILE A 86 -4.85 3.34 -4.94
CA ILE A 86 -5.21 4.40 -3.99
C ILE A 86 -6.64 4.14 -3.55
N GLU A 87 -6.85 3.89 -2.26
CA GLU A 87 -8.19 3.78 -1.66
C GLU A 87 -8.57 5.11 -0.99
N PHE A 88 -9.66 5.71 -1.44
CA PHE A 88 -10.19 6.97 -0.95
C PHE A 88 -11.13 6.72 0.22
N GLN A 89 -10.78 7.23 1.39
CA GLN A 89 -11.71 7.24 2.52
C GLN A 89 -12.92 8.13 2.20
N LYS A 90 -14.13 7.59 2.33
CA LYS A 90 -15.36 8.40 2.27
C LYS A 90 -15.27 9.54 3.28
N ASN A 91 -15.46 10.78 2.79
CA ASN A 91 -15.36 12.04 3.55
C ASN A 91 -13.96 12.47 3.99
N ALA A 92 -12.89 11.89 3.44
CA ALA A 92 -11.57 12.47 3.63
C ALA A 92 -11.37 13.68 2.72
N THR A 93 -11.31 14.88 3.29
CA THR A 93 -10.50 15.95 2.72
C THR A 93 -9.12 15.32 2.48
N ILE A 94 -8.61 15.32 1.24
CA ILE A 94 -7.25 14.85 0.95
C ILE A 94 -6.31 15.66 1.86
N SER A 95 -5.92 15.06 2.97
CA SER A 95 -5.21 15.73 4.07
C SER A 95 -3.74 15.32 4.07
N LYS A 96 -3.37 14.32 3.25
CA LYS A 96 -2.00 13.86 3.11
C LYS A 96 -1.78 13.17 1.76
N LEU A 97 -0.86 13.71 0.97
CA LEU A 97 -0.23 13.04 -0.17
C LEU A 97 1.18 12.68 0.27
N SER A 98 1.55 11.40 0.25
CA SER A 98 2.90 10.94 0.60
C SER A 98 3.60 10.36 -0.62
N PHE A 99 4.79 10.88 -0.89
CA PHE A 99 5.71 10.33 -1.88
C PHE A 99 6.73 9.45 -1.16
N MET A 100 7.20 8.40 -1.83
CA MET A 100 8.27 7.53 -1.34
C MET A 100 9.30 7.38 -2.46
N GLY A 101 10.57 7.62 -2.15
CA GLY A 101 11.69 7.54 -3.09
C GLY A 101 12.99 7.99 -2.42
N ASP A 102 14.12 7.44 -2.87
CA ASP A 102 15.44 7.79 -2.31
C ASP A 102 15.79 9.26 -2.57
N GLU A 103 15.20 9.86 -3.61
CA GLU A 103 15.29 11.28 -3.94
C GLU A 103 14.82 12.17 -2.79
N ILE A 104 13.85 11.72 -2.00
CA ILE A 104 13.32 12.46 -0.85
C ILE A 104 14.40 12.59 0.24
N ASN A 105 15.32 11.63 0.34
CA ASN A 105 16.43 11.71 1.29
C ASN A 105 17.42 12.84 0.97
N TYR A 106 17.45 13.34 -0.28
CA TYR A 106 18.24 14.53 -0.64
C TYR A 106 17.55 15.83 -0.23
N ILE A 107 16.23 15.82 -0.05
CA ILE A 107 15.45 16.99 0.39
C ILE A 107 15.39 17.04 1.93
N TYR A 108 15.09 15.91 2.57
CA TYR A 108 15.02 15.80 4.03
C TYR A 108 15.60 14.45 4.48
N ASN A 109 16.89 14.45 4.82
CA ASN A 109 17.65 13.23 5.07
C ASN A 109 17.14 12.48 6.31
N ILE A 110 16.66 11.24 6.12
CA ILE A 110 16.13 10.40 7.21
C ILE A 110 17.16 10.05 8.29
N ALA A 111 18.46 10.03 7.96
CA ALA A 111 19.53 9.71 8.91
C ALA A 111 19.58 10.72 10.06
N GLN A 112 19.09 11.94 9.86
CA GLN A 112 19.01 12.96 10.91
C GLN A 112 18.07 12.55 12.06
N GLY A 113 17.19 11.57 11.83
CA GLY A 113 16.31 11.00 12.84
C GLY A 113 16.98 9.99 13.77
N ILE A 114 18.22 9.57 13.46
CA ILE A 114 19.04 8.74 14.33
C ILE A 114 19.82 9.66 15.28
N GLU A 115 19.69 9.41 16.57
CA GLU A 115 20.47 10.14 17.58
C GLU A 115 21.79 9.41 17.87
N SER A 116 21.73 8.09 18.02
CA SER A 116 22.91 7.23 18.16
C SER A 116 22.59 5.80 17.75
N TYR A 117 23.60 5.10 17.25
CA TYR A 117 23.56 3.65 17.06
C TYR A 117 24.91 3.07 17.48
N GLY A 118 24.91 1.86 18.03
CA GLY A 118 26.13 1.24 18.51
C GLY A 118 25.99 -0.26 18.66
N PHE A 119 27.14 -0.93 18.58
CA PHE A 119 27.31 -2.34 18.90
C PHE A 119 28.28 -2.44 20.07
N THR A 120 27.97 -3.27 21.06
CA THR A 120 28.89 -3.58 22.16
C THR A 120 29.72 -4.82 21.83
N GLU A 121 30.86 -4.98 22.49
CA GLU A 121 31.72 -6.15 22.33
C GLU A 121 31.01 -7.45 22.74
N GLU A 122 30.02 -7.39 23.63
CA GLU A 122 29.16 -8.55 23.96
C GLU A 122 28.08 -8.85 22.91
N GLY A 123 28.09 -8.16 21.77
CA GLY A 123 27.14 -8.37 20.67
C GLY A 123 25.76 -7.73 20.90
N THR A 124 25.63 -6.80 21.84
CA THR A 124 24.37 -6.04 22.00
C THR A 124 24.33 -4.89 21.01
N ALA A 125 23.14 -4.61 20.46
CA ALA A 125 22.92 -3.47 19.57
C ALA A 125 21.98 -2.48 20.25
N SER A 126 22.30 -1.19 20.17
CA SER A 126 21.41 -0.11 20.60
C SER A 126 21.21 0.89 19.47
N CYS A 127 19.98 1.37 19.33
CA CYS A 127 19.63 2.45 18.42
C CYS A 127 18.71 3.42 19.16
N LYS A 128 19.17 4.65 19.33
CA LYS A 128 18.38 5.74 19.87
C LYS A 128 17.99 6.67 18.74
N THR A 129 16.72 7.03 18.70
CA THR A 129 16.17 7.89 17.67
C THR A 129 15.59 9.14 18.32
N LYS A 130 15.63 10.27 17.60
CA LYS A 130 15.12 11.57 18.07
C LYS A 130 13.59 11.56 18.21
N SER A 131 12.98 12.51 18.89
CA SER A 131 11.51 12.59 18.98
C SER A 131 10.86 12.94 17.63
N PHE A 132 9.53 12.84 17.53
CA PHE A 132 8.81 13.28 16.32
C PHE A 132 8.90 14.79 16.14
N GLU A 133 8.85 15.55 17.24
CA GLU A 133 8.99 17.00 17.26
C GLU A 133 10.38 17.42 16.75
N GLU A 134 11.43 16.71 17.16
CA GLU A 134 12.82 16.97 16.73
C GLU A 134 13.10 16.60 15.27
N THR A 135 12.21 15.82 14.64
CA THR A 135 12.36 15.32 13.27
C THR A 135 11.28 15.84 12.33
N THR A 136 10.47 16.78 12.78
CA THR A 136 9.46 17.47 11.98
C THR A 136 10.00 18.85 11.60
N SER A 137 10.04 19.14 10.30
CA SER A 137 10.41 20.46 9.81
C SER A 137 9.31 21.48 10.15
N PRO A 138 9.65 22.77 10.20
CA PRO A 138 8.65 23.82 10.13
C PRO A 138 7.78 23.69 8.87
N THR A 139 6.55 24.18 8.95
CA THR A 139 5.67 24.29 7.77
C THR A 139 6.08 25.48 6.91
N GLU A 140 6.34 25.23 5.64
CA GLU A 140 6.54 26.24 4.60
C GLU A 140 5.27 26.38 3.76
N TYR A 141 4.95 27.61 3.36
CA TYR A 141 3.72 27.92 2.62
C TYR A 141 4.05 28.42 1.21
N PHE A 142 3.34 27.89 0.22
CA PHE A 142 3.52 28.19 -1.20
C PHE A 142 2.17 28.56 -1.84
N ASN A 143 2.17 29.47 -2.81
CA ASN A 143 0.98 29.76 -3.60
C ASN A 143 1.00 28.97 -4.91
N VAL A 144 0.02 28.10 -5.12
CA VAL A 144 -0.18 27.34 -6.35
C VAL A 144 -1.56 27.68 -6.90
N GLU A 145 -1.62 28.31 -8.08
CA GLU A 145 -2.89 28.70 -8.73
C GLU A 145 -3.84 29.51 -7.82
N ASN A 146 -3.29 30.49 -7.08
CA ASN A 146 -4.00 31.30 -6.08
C ASN A 146 -4.57 30.51 -4.89
N LYS A 147 -4.05 29.31 -4.62
CA LYS A 147 -4.31 28.55 -3.40
C LYS A 147 -3.03 28.44 -2.59
N GLU A 148 -3.13 28.76 -1.31
CA GLU A 148 -2.03 28.57 -0.38
C GLU A 148 -1.94 27.08 0.01
N VAL A 149 -0.73 26.54 -0.07
CA VAL A 149 -0.42 25.14 0.22
C VAL A 149 0.71 25.12 1.26
N GLY A 150 0.43 24.55 2.42
CA GLY A 150 1.43 24.30 3.47
C GLY A 150 2.09 22.94 3.31
N ILE A 151 3.41 22.88 3.43
CA ILE A 151 4.23 21.67 3.30
C ILE A 151 5.15 21.58 4.51
N TYR A 152 5.27 20.38 5.09
CA TYR A 152 6.28 20.06 6.09
C TYR A 152 6.79 18.64 5.84
N PHE A 153 8.00 18.35 6.33
CA PHE A 153 8.59 17.02 6.34
C PHE A 153 8.57 16.47 7.77
N ALA A 154 8.25 15.20 7.93
CA ALA A 154 8.31 14.52 9.22
C ALA A 154 8.82 13.09 9.03
N ILE A 155 9.72 12.66 9.92
CA ILE A 155 10.27 11.29 9.90
C ILE A 155 9.40 10.41 10.79
N TYR A 156 8.65 9.50 10.17
CA TYR A 156 7.86 8.49 10.87
C TYR A 156 8.61 7.15 10.93
N ARG A 157 8.40 6.38 12.01
CA ARG A 157 9.02 5.07 12.21
C ARG A 157 7.95 4.00 12.23
N GLY A 158 8.02 3.07 11.28
CA GLY A 158 7.24 1.83 11.34
C GLY A 158 7.97 0.82 12.21
N ILE A 159 7.40 0.45 13.35
CA ILE A 159 7.93 -0.64 14.18
C ILE A 159 7.13 -1.90 13.85
N ASN A 160 7.71 -2.79 13.06
CA ASN A 160 7.13 -4.11 12.80
C ASN A 160 7.83 -5.15 13.69
N PHE A 161 7.14 -5.64 14.71
CA PHE A 161 7.59 -6.80 15.48
C PHE A 161 7.14 -8.08 14.78
N GLN A 162 8.03 -8.68 14.00
CA GLN A 162 7.87 -10.08 13.57
C GLN A 162 8.71 -10.98 14.49
N SER A 163 8.08 -11.48 15.56
CA SER A 163 8.66 -12.58 16.33
C SER A 163 8.37 -13.88 15.60
N CYS A 164 9.30 -14.37 14.77
CA CYS A 164 9.13 -15.64 14.06
C CYS A 164 9.28 -16.88 14.96
N HIS A 165 9.56 -16.71 16.26
CA HIS A 165 9.70 -17.80 17.23
C HIS A 165 9.08 -17.41 18.58
N PRO A 166 8.53 -18.38 19.35
CA PRO A 166 8.05 -18.12 20.70
C PRO A 166 9.21 -17.78 21.63
N LEU A 167 9.05 -16.72 22.43
CA LEU A 167 9.93 -16.41 23.55
C LEU A 167 9.61 -17.36 24.71
N ASN A 168 10.42 -18.41 24.88
CA ASN A 168 10.31 -19.33 26.01
C ASN A 168 11.24 -18.87 27.13
N LEU A 169 10.66 -18.39 28.23
CA LEU A 169 11.38 -18.07 29.46
C LEU A 169 11.29 -19.27 30.42
N TYR A 170 12.42 -19.85 30.78
CA TYR A 170 12.50 -20.92 31.76
C TYR A 170 12.99 -20.37 33.10
N GLY A 171 12.20 -20.54 34.15
CA GLY A 171 12.64 -20.31 35.53
C GLY A 171 13.38 -21.54 36.03
N VAL A 172 14.63 -21.37 36.47
CA VAL A 172 15.34 -22.40 37.24
C VAL A 172 15.11 -22.12 38.71
N SER A 173 14.34 -22.96 39.40
CA SER A 173 14.36 -22.98 40.87
C SER A 173 15.46 -23.97 41.30
N GLN A 174 16.55 -23.45 41.87
CA GLN A 174 17.42 -24.29 42.68
C GLN A 174 16.73 -24.51 44.02
N LYS A 175 16.34 -25.75 44.31
CA LYS A 175 16.10 -26.15 45.70
C LYS A 175 17.46 -26.13 46.40
N MET A 176 17.66 -25.18 47.32
CA MET A 176 18.68 -25.34 48.36
C MET A 176 18.22 -26.51 49.24
N GLY A 177 18.96 -27.62 49.18
CA GLY A 177 18.78 -28.73 50.08
C GLY A 177 19.26 -28.38 51.49
N TRP A 178 18.48 -28.79 52.47
CA TRP A 178 18.94 -29.17 53.80
C TRP A 178 18.37 -30.57 54.07
#